data_AF-A0AAJ3F364-F1
#
_entry.id   AF-A0AAJ3F364-F1
#
_cell.length_a   1.000
_cell.length_b   1.000
_cell.length_c   1.000
_cell.angle_alpha   90.00
_cell.angle_beta   90.00
_cell.angle_gamma   90.00
#
_symmetry.space_group_name_H-M   'P 1'
#
loop_
_entity.id
_entity.type
_entity.pdbx_description
1 polymer ?
#
loop_
_entity_poly.entity_id
_entity_poly.type
_entity_poly.pdbx_seq_one_letter_code
_entity_poly.pdbx_strand_id
1 'polypeptide(L)'
;METAKMRNSITMVLLMMMSTFAVMEFPEAKASEVVLTDAIQIVNGGSANDRMVAVDADSMGNVHFVWSRNTQHLWYQMHNPRGDVLIAETQISNPGAHRAWHPDIRVDHDDNIHITWTDKAGQWTILYTLLDPSQDNQDGDSAVDGVITIIDDFDVSFHSQNRDWPAIDVDSENNAHIVWEDSFE
;
A
#
# COMPACT_ATOMS: atom_id res chain seq x y z
N MET A 1 55.91 -44.44 -22.55
CA MET A 1 55.27 -43.38 -23.35
C MET A 1 53.76 -43.61 -23.55
N GLU A 2 53.23 -44.82 -23.33
CA GLU A 2 51.78 -45.11 -23.45
C GLU A 2 50.91 -44.65 -22.27
N THR A 3 51.43 -44.65 -21.05
CA THR A 3 50.68 -44.31 -19.82
C THR A 3 50.23 -42.84 -19.76
N ALA A 4 51.00 -41.92 -20.35
CA ALA A 4 50.63 -40.50 -20.44
C ALA A 4 49.49 -40.26 -21.44
N LYS A 5 49.46 -41.01 -22.55
CA LYS A 5 48.43 -40.92 -23.60
C LYS A 5 47.07 -41.46 -23.11
N MET A 6 47.10 -42.52 -22.29
CA MET A 6 45.92 -43.09 -21.65
C MET A 6 45.33 -42.16 -20.57
N ARG A 7 46.18 -41.48 -19.77
CA ARG A 7 45.76 -40.50 -18.76
C ARG A 7 45.04 -39.28 -19.36
N ASN A 8 45.52 -38.79 -20.51
CA ASN A 8 44.90 -37.66 -21.22
C ASN A 8 43.56 -38.03 -21.88
N SER A 9 43.41 -39.29 -22.29
CA SER A 9 42.16 -39.77 -22.89
C SER A 9 41.07 -39.96 -21.83
N ILE A 10 41.42 -40.48 -20.66
CA ILE A 10 40.47 -40.65 -19.53
C ILE A 10 40.00 -39.29 -19.00
N THR A 11 40.90 -38.30 -18.90
CA THR A 11 40.53 -36.93 -18.49
C THR A 11 39.63 -36.25 -19.51
N MET A 12 39.84 -36.47 -20.80
CA MET A 12 38.96 -35.95 -21.85
C MET A 12 37.56 -36.57 -21.81
N VAL A 13 37.46 -37.89 -21.58
CA VAL A 13 36.17 -38.58 -21.41
C VAL A 13 35.45 -38.11 -20.14
N LEU A 14 36.19 -37.88 -19.05
CA LEU A 14 35.62 -37.37 -17.80
C LEU A 14 35.10 -35.92 -17.96
N LEU A 15 35.83 -35.08 -18.71
CA LEU A 15 35.39 -33.72 -19.06
C LEU A 15 34.14 -33.73 -19.95
N MET A 16 34.08 -34.65 -20.92
CA MET A 16 32.89 -34.82 -21.76
C MET A 16 31.68 -35.31 -20.95
N MET A 17 31.85 -36.27 -20.04
CA MET A 17 30.78 -36.69 -19.13
C MET A 17 30.35 -35.59 -18.16
N MET A 18 31.27 -34.78 -17.62
CA MET A 18 30.90 -33.66 -16.75
C MET A 18 30.13 -32.57 -17.52
N SER A 19 30.45 -32.35 -18.81
CA SER A 19 29.74 -31.37 -19.63
C SER A 19 28.27 -31.73 -19.90
N THR A 20 27.90 -33.02 -19.84
CA THR A 20 26.48 -33.43 -19.95
C THR A 20 25.68 -33.17 -18.67
N PHE A 21 26.34 -32.95 -17.53
CA PHE A 21 25.70 -32.57 -16.26
C PHE A 21 25.66 -31.05 -16.01
N ALA A 22 26.29 -30.25 -16.88
CA ALA A 22 26.33 -28.79 -16.77
C ALA A 22 25.14 -28.09 -17.43
N VAL A 23 24.09 -28.83 -17.79
CA VAL A 23 22.79 -28.23 -18.12
C VAL A 23 22.12 -27.91 -16.79
N MET A 24 22.59 -26.84 -16.16
CA MET A 24 21.89 -26.19 -15.08
C MET A 24 20.60 -25.66 -15.72
N GLU A 25 19.48 -26.30 -15.44
CA GLU A 25 18.16 -25.73 -15.75
C GLU A 25 18.08 -24.41 -15.00
N PHE A 26 18.31 -23.30 -15.72
CA PHE A 26 17.95 -22.01 -15.20
C PHE A 26 16.45 -22.05 -14.96
N PRO A 27 15.94 -21.76 -13.74
CA PRO A 27 14.52 -21.60 -13.57
C PRO A 27 14.08 -20.52 -14.55
N GLU A 28 13.26 -20.91 -15.51
CA GLU A 28 12.66 -19.98 -16.45
C GLU A 28 11.82 -19.03 -15.60
N ALA A 29 12.23 -17.76 -15.53
CA ALA A 29 11.49 -16.74 -14.82
C ALA A 29 10.12 -16.66 -15.50
N LYS A 30 9.11 -17.27 -14.87
CA LYS A 30 7.73 -17.14 -15.31
C LYS A 30 7.37 -15.67 -15.16
N ALA A 31 7.22 -14.97 -16.28
CA ALA A 31 6.62 -13.65 -16.27
C ALA A 31 5.27 -13.78 -15.55
N SER A 32 5.03 -12.93 -14.56
CA SER A 32 3.70 -12.81 -13.98
C SER A 32 2.75 -12.44 -15.13
N GLU A 33 1.80 -13.31 -15.44
CA GLU A 33 0.82 -13.03 -16.48
C GLU A 33 0.01 -11.81 -16.03
N VAL A 34 0.14 -10.70 -16.76
CA VAL A 34 -0.66 -9.51 -16.49
C VAL A 34 -2.08 -9.82 -16.98
N VAL A 35 -2.91 -10.33 -16.08
CA VAL A 35 -4.33 -10.55 -16.35
C VAL A 35 -5.01 -9.18 -16.38
N LEU A 36 -5.27 -8.64 -17.58
CA LEU A 36 -6.19 -7.53 -17.72
C LEU A 36 -7.61 -8.05 -17.47
N THR A 37 -8.14 -7.79 -16.29
CA THR A 37 -9.57 -7.94 -15.99
C THR A 37 -10.34 -6.72 -16.46
N ASP A 38 -11.67 -6.85 -16.54
CA ASP A 38 -12.54 -5.70 -16.73
C ASP A 38 -12.36 -4.69 -15.59
N ALA A 39 -12.62 -3.41 -15.88
CA ALA A 39 -12.53 -2.35 -14.88
C ALA A 39 -13.46 -2.67 -13.70
N ILE A 40 -12.91 -2.69 -12.50
CA ILE A 40 -13.67 -2.89 -11.26
C ILE A 40 -14.07 -1.52 -10.71
N GLN A 41 -15.34 -1.37 -10.40
CA GLN A 41 -15.83 -0.19 -9.67
C GLN A 41 -15.54 -0.38 -8.18
N ILE A 42 -14.74 0.52 -7.60
CA ILE A 42 -14.36 0.49 -6.17
C ILE A 42 -15.53 0.95 -5.30
N VAL A 43 -16.11 2.12 -5.63
CA VAL A 43 -17.22 2.72 -4.90
C VAL A 43 -18.32 3.19 -5.85
N ASN A 44 -19.57 3.02 -5.43
CA ASN A 44 -20.73 3.63 -6.06
C ASN A 44 -21.34 4.68 -5.12
N GLY A 45 -20.68 5.83 -5.03
CA GLY A 45 -21.06 6.92 -4.13
C GLY A 45 -22.43 7.54 -4.46
N GLY A 46 -23.09 7.16 -5.55
CA GLY A 46 -24.40 7.68 -5.94
C GLY A 46 -24.36 9.21 -6.13
N SER A 47 -24.94 9.95 -5.18
CA SER A 47 -24.89 11.41 -5.16
C SER A 47 -23.68 12.00 -4.43
N ALA A 48 -22.89 11.17 -3.74
CA ALA A 48 -21.68 11.59 -3.04
C ALA A 48 -20.59 11.97 -4.03
N ASN A 49 -19.80 12.98 -3.66
CA ASN A 49 -18.63 13.41 -4.41
C ASN A 49 -17.37 12.82 -3.79
N ASP A 50 -16.99 11.63 -4.24
CA ASP A 50 -15.74 10.97 -3.84
C ASP A 50 -14.58 11.49 -4.69
N ARG A 51 -13.50 11.94 -4.05
CA ARG A 51 -12.34 12.54 -4.72
C ARG A 51 -11.05 12.37 -3.94
N MET A 52 -9.93 12.70 -4.59
CA MET A 52 -8.58 12.66 -4.02
C MET A 52 -8.27 11.27 -3.45
N VAL A 53 -8.42 10.25 -4.31
CA VAL A 53 -8.13 8.88 -3.92
C VAL A 53 -6.62 8.67 -3.85
N ALA A 54 -6.18 8.01 -2.79
CA ALA A 54 -4.84 7.47 -2.62
C ALA A 54 -4.95 5.94 -2.45
N VAL A 55 -3.93 5.22 -2.88
CA VAL A 55 -3.94 3.77 -2.96
C VAL A 55 -2.56 3.19 -2.70
N ASP A 56 -2.50 2.11 -1.94
CA ASP A 56 -1.32 1.27 -1.75
C ASP A 56 -1.74 -0.19 -1.52
N ALA A 57 -0.80 -1.14 -1.53
CA ALA A 57 -1.07 -2.56 -1.39
C ALA A 57 -0.27 -3.21 -0.26
N ASP A 58 -0.88 -4.18 0.42
CA ASP A 58 -0.23 -4.96 1.49
C ASP A 58 0.60 -6.15 0.96
N SER A 59 1.25 -6.87 1.87
CA SER A 59 2.11 -8.01 1.56
C SER A 59 1.39 -9.19 0.89
N MET A 60 0.06 -9.28 1.06
CA MET A 60 -0.82 -10.28 0.44
C MET A 60 -1.38 -9.82 -0.91
N GLY A 61 -1.10 -8.57 -1.30
CA GLY A 61 -1.59 -7.94 -2.52
C GLY A 61 -3.02 -7.42 -2.40
N ASN A 62 -3.56 -7.34 -1.19
CA ASN A 62 -4.82 -6.62 -0.98
C ASN A 62 -4.56 -5.13 -1.21
N VAL A 63 -5.55 -4.44 -1.77
CA VAL A 63 -5.44 -3.05 -2.18
C VAL A 63 -6.26 -2.18 -1.22
N HIS A 64 -5.60 -1.15 -0.71
CA HIS A 64 -6.13 -0.22 0.28
C HIS A 64 -6.46 1.08 -0.44
N PHE A 65 -7.68 1.56 -0.27
CA PHE A 65 -8.16 2.80 -0.86
C PHE A 65 -8.51 3.79 0.23
N VAL A 66 -8.04 5.01 0.09
CA VAL A 66 -8.41 6.13 0.94
C VAL A 66 -8.86 7.28 0.08
N TRP A 67 -9.97 7.93 0.42
CA TRP A 67 -10.46 9.09 -0.34
C TRP A 67 -11.24 10.05 0.54
N SER A 68 -11.47 11.25 0.00
CA SER A 68 -12.32 12.27 0.61
C SER A 68 -13.72 12.22 0.01
N ARG A 69 -14.74 12.15 0.88
CA ARG A 69 -16.15 12.19 0.48
C ARG A 69 -16.74 13.55 0.78
N ASN A 70 -17.28 14.21 -0.24
CA ASN A 70 -17.86 15.56 -0.19
C ASN A 70 -16.89 16.63 0.37
N THR A 71 -15.58 16.35 0.45
CA THR A 71 -14.60 17.14 1.23
C THR A 71 -14.99 17.45 2.65
N GLN A 72 -15.57 16.44 3.29
CA GLN A 72 -15.86 16.50 4.71
C GLN A 72 -15.00 15.47 5.41
N HIS A 73 -15.25 14.19 5.14
CA HIS A 73 -14.67 13.09 5.88
C HIS A 73 -13.77 12.22 5.02
N LEU A 74 -12.84 11.54 5.69
CA LEU A 74 -11.96 10.56 5.10
C LEU A 74 -12.60 9.18 5.18
N TRP A 75 -12.50 8.43 4.09
CA TRP A 75 -13.07 7.11 3.92
C TRP A 75 -12.01 6.11 3.50
N TYR A 76 -12.18 4.86 3.95
CA TYR A 76 -11.30 3.74 3.71
C TYR A 76 -12.08 2.53 3.16
N GLN A 77 -11.42 1.74 2.31
CA GLN A 77 -11.93 0.46 1.81
C GLN A 77 -10.75 -0.47 1.48
N MET A 78 -10.99 -1.77 1.60
CA MET A 78 -10.00 -2.81 1.29
C MET A 78 -10.57 -3.83 0.30
N HIS A 79 -9.79 -4.16 -0.72
CA HIS A 79 -10.13 -5.20 -1.68
C HIS A 79 -9.05 -6.27 -1.72
N ASN A 80 -9.43 -7.52 -1.99
CA ASN A 80 -8.46 -8.58 -2.26
C ASN A 80 -7.85 -8.41 -3.67
N PRO A 81 -6.78 -9.18 -4.02
CA PRO A 81 -6.17 -9.11 -5.35
C PRO A 81 -7.09 -9.43 -6.54
N ARG A 82 -8.27 -10.02 -6.27
CA ARG A 82 -9.28 -10.36 -7.28
C ARG A 82 -10.34 -9.26 -7.44
N GLY A 83 -10.31 -8.24 -6.58
CA GLY A 83 -11.25 -7.13 -6.57
C GLY A 83 -12.47 -7.32 -5.65
N ASP A 84 -12.57 -8.43 -4.92
CA ASP A 84 -13.66 -8.60 -3.94
C ASP A 84 -13.41 -7.68 -2.75
N VAL A 85 -14.48 -7.09 -2.22
CA VAL A 85 -14.43 -6.23 -1.03
C VAL A 85 -14.16 -7.09 0.21
N LEU A 86 -13.11 -6.73 0.96
CA LEU A 86 -12.81 -7.31 2.27
C LEU A 86 -13.32 -6.42 3.39
N ILE A 87 -13.14 -5.11 3.25
CA ILE A 87 -13.69 -4.10 4.15
C ILE A 87 -14.39 -3.08 3.26
N ALA A 88 -15.69 -2.92 3.44
CA ALA A 88 -16.48 -1.93 2.72
C ALA A 88 -16.19 -0.51 3.22
N GLU A 89 -16.77 0.46 2.52
CA GLU A 89 -16.63 1.89 2.80
C GLU A 89 -16.80 2.19 4.30
N THR A 90 -15.71 2.62 4.92
CA THR A 90 -15.65 2.93 6.35
C THR A 90 -15.16 4.35 6.53
N GLN A 91 -15.92 5.18 7.26
CA GLN A 91 -15.45 6.51 7.64
C GLN A 91 -14.39 6.35 8.73
N ILE A 92 -13.19 6.89 8.52
CA ILE A 92 -12.04 6.75 9.43
C ILE A 92 -11.61 8.09 10.06
N SER A 93 -12.13 9.21 9.56
CA SER A 93 -11.94 10.50 10.24
C SER A 93 -12.94 10.64 11.38
N ASN A 94 -12.50 11.27 12.46
CA ASN A 94 -13.31 11.55 13.63
C ASN A 94 -14.64 12.24 13.31
N PRO A 95 -15.67 12.06 14.16
CA PRO A 95 -16.91 12.81 14.04
C PRO A 95 -16.66 14.32 14.24
N GLY A 96 -17.15 15.15 13.33
CA GLY A 96 -16.94 16.59 13.43
C GLY A 96 -17.10 17.32 12.12
N ALA A 97 -16.88 18.63 12.16
CA ALA A 97 -16.82 19.44 10.97
C ALA A 97 -15.39 19.45 10.43
N HIS A 98 -15.07 18.45 9.62
CA HIS A 98 -13.78 18.37 8.93
C HIS A 98 -13.90 18.89 7.50
N ARG A 99 -12.76 19.28 6.95
CA ARG A 99 -12.54 19.38 5.51
C ARG A 99 -11.32 18.55 5.18
N ALA A 100 -11.50 17.24 5.06
CA ALA A 100 -10.46 16.30 4.67
C ALA A 100 -10.05 16.46 3.20
N TRP A 101 -8.79 16.81 2.97
CA TRP A 101 -8.21 17.07 1.65
C TRP A 101 -6.88 16.34 1.49
N HIS A 102 -6.59 15.99 0.23
CA HIS A 102 -5.32 15.43 -0.23
C HIS A 102 -4.75 14.36 0.69
N PRO A 103 -5.49 13.24 0.89
CA PRO A 103 -4.92 12.13 1.62
C PRO A 103 -3.78 11.50 0.82
N ASP A 104 -2.83 10.93 1.55
CA ASP A 104 -1.80 10.04 1.05
C ASP A 104 -1.68 8.83 1.99
N ILE A 105 -1.25 7.69 1.46
CA ILE A 105 -1.27 6.40 2.14
C ILE A 105 0.01 5.62 1.89
N ARG A 106 0.47 4.90 2.92
CA ARG A 106 1.55 3.93 2.83
C ARG A 106 1.28 2.72 3.71
N VAL A 107 1.45 1.51 3.17
CA VAL A 107 1.39 0.25 3.94
C VAL A 107 2.78 -0.11 4.47
N ASP A 108 2.89 -0.34 5.77
CA ASP A 108 4.17 -0.72 6.39
C ASP A 108 4.48 -2.22 6.29
N HIS A 109 5.61 -2.64 6.84
CA HIS A 109 6.06 -4.03 6.74
C HIS A 109 5.24 -5.01 7.58
N ASP A 110 4.40 -4.50 8.49
CA ASP A 110 3.48 -5.27 9.33
C ASP A 110 2.04 -5.23 8.77
N ASP A 111 1.86 -4.73 7.55
CA ASP A 111 0.57 -4.53 6.87
C ASP A 111 -0.35 -3.50 7.56
N ASN A 112 0.20 -2.60 8.39
CA ASN A 112 -0.55 -1.46 8.92
C ASN A 112 -0.57 -0.30 7.93
N ILE A 113 -1.62 0.50 8.00
CA ILE A 113 -1.94 1.53 7.01
C ILE A 113 -1.69 2.90 7.60
N HIS A 114 -0.62 3.52 7.15
CA HIS A 114 -0.24 4.88 7.50
C HIS A 114 -0.94 5.85 6.56
N ILE A 115 -1.68 6.80 7.11
CA ILE A 115 -2.48 7.75 6.33
C ILE A 115 -2.15 9.15 6.81
N THR A 116 -1.88 10.06 5.87
CA THR A 116 -1.78 11.49 6.17
C THR A 116 -2.79 12.26 5.34
N TRP A 117 -3.31 13.36 5.87
CA TRP A 117 -4.30 14.19 5.19
C TRP A 117 -4.33 15.60 5.79
N THR A 118 -4.97 16.54 5.10
CA THR A 118 -5.13 17.92 5.58
C THR A 118 -6.55 18.21 6.00
N ASP A 119 -6.75 18.73 7.21
CA ASP A 119 -8.01 19.35 7.61
C ASP A 119 -8.00 20.86 7.39
N LYS A 120 -8.80 21.30 6.42
CA LYS A 120 -8.96 22.72 6.04
C LYS A 120 -10.14 23.42 6.74
N ALA A 121 -10.80 22.77 7.69
CA ALA A 121 -11.91 23.39 8.43
C ALA A 121 -11.42 24.48 9.40
N GLY A 122 -10.19 24.37 9.89
CA GLY A 122 -9.57 25.28 10.86
C GLY A 122 -8.22 25.84 10.42
N GLN A 123 -7.16 25.54 11.20
CA GLN A 123 -5.79 26.03 11.01
C GLN A 123 -4.95 25.09 10.11
N TRP A 124 -5.50 24.71 8.95
CA TRP A 124 -4.83 23.91 7.93
C TRP A 124 -3.95 22.80 8.54
N THR A 125 -4.59 21.89 9.24
CA THR A 125 -3.91 20.92 10.10
C THR A 125 -3.47 19.71 9.28
N ILE A 126 -2.21 19.35 9.38
CA ILE A 126 -1.70 18.08 8.85
C ILE A 126 -1.96 17.01 9.91
N LEU A 127 -2.73 16.01 9.50
CA LEU A 127 -3.17 14.91 10.34
C LEU A 127 -2.48 13.62 9.92
N TYR A 128 -2.35 12.72 10.88
CA TYR A 128 -1.85 11.37 10.69
C TYR A 128 -2.74 10.36 11.41
N THR A 129 -3.11 9.29 10.72
CA THR A 129 -3.96 8.21 11.22
C THR A 129 -3.28 6.88 10.88
N LEU A 130 -3.27 5.93 11.81
CA LEU A 130 -2.70 4.59 11.61
C LEU A 130 -3.79 3.53 11.83
N LEU A 131 -3.99 2.67 10.83
CA LEU A 131 -4.97 1.58 10.88
C LEU A 131 -4.30 0.21 10.86
N ASP A 132 -4.92 -0.77 11.51
CA ASP A 132 -4.67 -2.20 11.38
C ASP A 132 -5.96 -2.89 10.89
N PRO A 133 -6.07 -3.14 9.57
CA PRO A 133 -7.22 -3.82 8.97
C PRO A 133 -7.38 -5.28 9.41
N SER A 134 -6.38 -5.89 10.06
CA SER A 134 -6.48 -7.26 10.57
C SER A 134 -7.30 -7.36 11.86
N GLN A 135 -7.61 -6.23 12.50
CA GLN A 135 -8.53 -6.17 13.65
C GLN A 135 -10.00 -6.33 13.23
N ASP A 136 -10.30 -6.17 11.95
CA ASP A 136 -11.61 -6.45 11.37
C ASP A 136 -11.73 -7.93 10.95
N ASN A 137 -12.95 -8.45 10.84
CA ASN A 137 -13.17 -9.84 10.42
C ASN A 137 -13.11 -10.02 8.89
N GLN A 138 -12.99 -8.93 8.12
CA GLN A 138 -12.80 -8.89 6.66
C GLN A 138 -13.87 -9.66 5.88
N ASP A 139 -15.12 -9.61 6.36
CA ASP A 139 -16.23 -10.35 5.76
C ASP A 139 -16.94 -9.59 4.62
N GLY A 140 -16.42 -8.42 4.26
CA GLY A 140 -16.91 -7.54 3.21
C GLY A 140 -17.90 -6.47 3.67
N ASP A 141 -18.21 -6.39 4.97
CA ASP A 141 -18.99 -5.28 5.53
C ASP A 141 -18.11 -4.08 5.92
N SER A 142 -18.74 -3.00 6.39
CA SER A 142 -18.01 -1.81 6.84
C SER A 142 -17.41 -2.08 8.22
N ALA A 143 -16.12 -1.85 8.35
CA ALA A 143 -15.44 -1.94 9.63
C ALA A 143 -15.95 -0.89 10.63
N VAL A 144 -15.61 -1.09 11.90
CA VAL A 144 -15.78 -0.10 12.95
C VAL A 144 -14.46 0.66 13.11
N ASP A 145 -14.46 1.96 12.84
CA ASP A 145 -13.28 2.84 12.91
C ASP A 145 -12.44 2.61 14.19
N GLY A 146 -13.05 2.76 15.37
CA GLY A 146 -12.35 2.57 16.64
C GLY A 146 -11.87 1.14 16.95
N VAL A 147 -12.15 0.15 16.08
CA VAL A 147 -11.60 -1.20 16.17
C VAL A 147 -10.33 -1.32 15.33
N ILE A 148 -10.33 -0.78 14.12
CA ILE A 148 -9.18 -0.85 13.20
C ILE A 148 -8.16 0.26 13.45
N THR A 149 -8.52 1.35 14.14
CA THR A 149 -7.63 2.48 14.36
C THR A 149 -6.66 2.23 15.52
N ILE A 150 -5.35 2.25 15.23
CA ILE A 150 -4.26 2.18 16.22
C ILE A 150 -3.94 3.59 16.74
N ILE A 151 -3.73 4.53 15.81
CA ILE A 151 -3.49 5.94 16.11
C ILE A 151 -4.62 6.73 15.46
N ASP A 152 -5.47 7.28 16.31
CA ASP A 152 -6.54 8.19 15.92
C ASP A 152 -5.97 9.50 15.36
N ASP A 153 -6.81 10.32 14.72
CA ASP A 153 -6.44 11.54 13.99
C ASP A 153 -5.47 12.44 14.79
N PHE A 154 -4.18 12.24 14.55
CA PHE A 154 -3.11 12.86 15.31
C PHE A 154 -2.67 14.17 14.64
N ASP A 155 -2.71 15.26 15.39
CA ASP A 155 -2.23 16.57 14.96
C ASP A 155 -0.70 16.56 14.81
N VAL A 156 -0.22 16.32 13.60
CA VAL A 156 1.22 16.40 13.27
C VAL A 156 1.69 17.85 13.34
N SER A 157 0.92 18.76 12.72
CA SER A 157 1.28 20.18 12.66
C SER A 157 0.06 21.05 12.32
N PHE A 158 -0.12 22.14 13.07
CA PHE A 158 -1.17 23.14 12.80
C PHE A 158 -0.60 24.57 12.83
N HIS A 159 -1.11 25.45 11.97
CA HIS A 159 -0.71 26.88 11.93
C HIS A 159 -1.73 27.71 11.16
N SER A 160 -1.68 29.03 11.33
CA SER A 160 -2.63 29.93 10.67
C SER A 160 -2.43 30.07 9.15
N GLN A 161 -1.30 29.59 8.61
CA GLN A 161 -0.97 29.67 7.19
C GLN A 161 -1.43 28.40 6.47
N ASN A 162 -1.60 28.52 5.16
CA ASN A 162 -2.08 27.43 4.32
C ASN A 162 -1.03 26.33 4.23
N ARG A 163 -1.39 25.14 4.71
CA ARG A 163 -0.62 23.90 4.55
C ARG A 163 -1.45 22.90 3.80
N ASP A 164 -0.81 22.19 2.89
CA ASP A 164 -1.52 21.26 2.02
C ASP A 164 -0.59 20.22 1.42
N TRP A 165 -1.18 19.25 0.71
CA TRP A 165 -0.48 18.20 -0.03
C TRP A 165 0.53 17.44 0.83
N PRO A 166 0.09 16.85 1.95
CA PRO A 166 0.95 16.00 2.73
C PRO A 166 1.28 14.73 1.91
N ALA A 167 2.50 14.23 2.12
CA ALA A 167 2.94 12.96 1.58
C ALA A 167 3.60 12.15 2.69
N ILE A 168 3.49 10.82 2.61
CA ILE A 168 3.98 9.91 3.64
C ILE A 168 4.78 8.76 3.05
N ASP A 169 5.84 8.38 3.73
CA ASP A 169 6.54 7.11 3.52
C ASP A 169 6.95 6.52 4.88
N VAL A 170 7.34 5.26 4.89
CA VAL A 170 7.75 4.54 6.10
C VAL A 170 9.15 3.98 5.94
N ASP A 171 9.95 4.04 7.00
CA ASP A 171 11.26 3.40 7.01
C ASP A 171 11.20 1.89 7.33
N SER A 172 12.36 1.24 7.35
CA SER A 172 12.48 -0.20 7.63
C SER A 172 12.10 -0.60 9.06
N GLU A 173 11.92 0.38 9.95
CA GLU A 173 11.45 0.18 11.33
C GLU A 173 9.97 0.58 11.48
N ASN A 174 9.27 0.80 10.37
CA ASN A 174 7.86 1.22 10.30
C ASN A 174 7.58 2.61 10.89
N ASN A 175 8.59 3.49 11.00
CA ASN A 175 8.36 4.87 11.41
C ASN A 175 7.88 5.71 10.21
N ALA A 176 6.80 6.48 10.42
CA ALA A 176 6.27 7.40 9.43
C ALA A 176 7.16 8.64 9.25
N HIS A 177 7.47 8.96 7.99
CA HIS A 177 8.10 10.20 7.55
C HIS A 177 7.08 11.00 6.75
N ILE A 178 6.67 12.16 7.29
CA ILE A 178 5.61 12.99 6.72
C ILE A 178 6.21 14.33 6.27
N VAL A 179 5.89 14.72 5.04
CA VAL A 179 6.26 16.02 4.44
C VAL A 179 5.00 16.73 3.95
N TRP A 180 5.05 18.06 3.82
CA TRP A 180 3.92 18.86 3.32
C TRP A 180 4.42 20.15 2.64
N GLU A 181 3.53 20.82 1.92
CA GLU A 181 3.78 22.15 1.38
C GLU A 181 3.23 23.23 2.32
N ASP A 182 4.09 24.17 2.72
CA ASP A 182 3.67 25.42 3.36
C ASP A 182 3.56 26.52 2.29
N SER A 183 2.41 27.19 2.23
CA SER A 183 2.23 28.39 1.42
C SER A 183 2.35 29.63 2.29
N PHE A 184 3.41 30.40 2.05
CA PHE A 184 3.66 31.69 2.68
C PHE A 184 3.20 32.80 1.72
N GLU A 185 1.97 33.29 1.93
CA GLU A 185 1.52 34.59 1.41
C GLU A 185 1.68 35.69 2.47
#